data_AF-S9W407-F1
#
_entry.id   AF-S9W407-F1
#
_cell.length_a   1.000
_cell.length_b   1.000
_cell.length_c   1.000
_cell.angle_alpha   90.00
_cell.angle_beta   90.00
_cell.angle_gamma   90.00
#
_symmetry.space_group_name_H-M   'P 1'
#
loop_
_entity.id
_entity.type
_entity.pdbx_description
1 polymer ?
#
loop_
_entity_poly.entity_id
_entity_poly.type
_entity_poly.pdbx_seq_one_letter_code
_entity_poly.pdbx_strand_id
1 'polypeptide(L)'
;MQSPKSFPHLEDRTNSPGVVGSSDDYVYAIWIVPAYSSDIEKRYRKFTKWALSHEDEFEDMQLPTAPHVTLARGINLKPGQSFVSVLRHIASKKVSSMDIKFGKLAVGDTYYERVYVQVERTPALNELQTAAYELADDTPDNKIVEPLMPLVYAKSVNHYYGTSDPVETFSSISSVKWENPSFLELVQVNKTTHQGIICDRIELS
;
A
#
# COMPACT_ATOMS: atom_id res chain seq x y z
N MET A 1 -12.45 2.78 -30.92
CA MET A 1 -11.03 2.54 -30.59
C MET A 1 -10.75 3.23 -29.27
N GLN A 2 -10.74 2.47 -28.17
CA GLN A 2 -10.34 3.00 -26.87
C GLN A 2 -8.80 3.04 -26.83
N SER A 3 -8.23 4.17 -26.40
CA SER A 3 -6.79 4.27 -26.17
C SER A 3 -6.37 3.18 -25.16
N PRO A 4 -5.23 2.50 -25.37
CA PRO A 4 -4.69 1.61 -24.35
C PRO A 4 -4.44 2.43 -23.09
N LYS A 5 -5.08 2.03 -21.98
CA LYS A 5 -4.78 2.59 -20.66
C LYS A 5 -3.34 2.23 -20.34
N SER A 6 -2.40 3.16 -20.51
CA SER A 6 -1.01 2.93 -20.14
C SER A 6 -0.92 2.91 -18.61
N PHE A 7 -0.75 1.74 -18.03
CA PHE A 7 -0.33 1.65 -16.63
C PHE A 7 1.09 2.22 -16.49
N PRO A 8 1.39 2.97 -15.42
CA PRO A 8 2.77 3.38 -15.15
C PRO A 8 3.64 2.13 -15.06
N HIS A 9 4.86 2.20 -15.60
CA HIS A 9 5.82 1.10 -15.55
C HIS A 9 6.11 0.71 -14.08
N LEU A 10 5.41 -0.31 -13.56
CA LEU A 10 5.55 -0.87 -12.21
C LEU A 10 6.95 -1.50 -11.94
N GLU A 11 7.86 -1.42 -12.92
CA GLU A 11 9.13 -2.15 -12.94
C GLU A 11 10.34 -1.33 -12.45
N ASP A 12 10.31 0.00 -12.47
CA ASP A 12 11.43 0.81 -11.97
C ASP A 12 11.10 1.51 -10.63
N ARG A 13 11.26 0.75 -9.54
CA ARG A 13 11.17 1.23 -8.15
C ARG A 13 12.55 1.49 -7.52
N THR A 14 13.60 1.49 -8.34
CA THR A 14 15.00 1.63 -7.87
C THR A 14 15.45 3.09 -7.82
N ASN A 15 14.75 3.96 -8.54
CA ASN A 15 14.98 5.40 -8.55
C ASN A 15 13.78 6.11 -7.92
N SER A 16 14.01 7.05 -7.01
CA SER A 16 12.98 7.99 -6.57
C SER A 16 12.54 8.79 -7.80
N PRO A 17 11.30 8.66 -8.32
CA PRO A 17 10.90 9.29 -9.58
C PRO A 17 10.77 10.83 -9.49
N GLY A 18 11.20 11.43 -8.38
CA GLY A 18 11.05 12.84 -8.08
C GLY A 18 9.70 13.16 -7.44
N VAL A 19 9.41 14.46 -7.35
CA VAL A 19 8.20 15.02 -6.73
C VAL A 19 7.36 15.60 -7.86
N VAL A 20 6.07 15.29 -7.89
CA VAL A 20 5.13 16.12 -8.63
C VAL A 20 4.83 17.31 -7.73
N GLY A 21 5.11 18.52 -8.22
CA GLY A 21 4.98 19.75 -7.42
C GLY A 21 3.65 19.80 -6.66
N SER A 22 3.63 20.46 -5.50
CA SER A 22 2.46 20.49 -4.60
C SER A 22 1.20 20.94 -5.35
N SER A 23 0.34 19.99 -5.70
CA SER A 23 -1.00 20.23 -6.22
C SER A 23 -2.03 19.59 -5.31
N ASP A 24 -3.24 20.15 -5.30
CA ASP A 24 -4.36 19.64 -4.51
C ASP A 24 -4.81 18.23 -4.94
N ASP A 25 -4.30 17.73 -6.07
CA ASP A 25 -4.59 16.40 -6.60
C ASP A 25 -3.79 15.29 -5.92
N TYR A 26 -2.79 15.62 -5.08
CA TYR A 26 -1.95 14.64 -4.42
C TYR A 26 -2.11 14.69 -2.90
N VAL A 27 -1.86 13.56 -2.27
CA VAL A 27 -1.76 13.41 -0.83
C VAL A 27 -0.52 12.59 -0.48
N TYR A 28 0.20 12.97 0.56
CA TYR A 28 1.31 12.15 1.04
C TYR A 28 0.79 11.01 1.91
N ALA A 29 1.38 9.83 1.71
CA ALA A 29 1.14 8.63 2.50
C ALA A 29 2.47 8.02 2.94
N ILE A 30 2.44 7.33 4.08
CA ILE A 30 3.55 6.50 4.54
C ILE A 30 3.21 5.05 4.27
N TRP A 31 4.05 4.40 3.48
CA TRP A 31 3.95 2.99 3.17
C TRP A 31 5.12 2.23 3.81
N ILE A 32 4.84 1.04 4.30
CA ILE A 32 5.86 0.03 4.49
C ILE A 32 5.81 -0.93 3.30
N VAL A 33 6.98 -1.25 2.71
CA VAL A 33 7.09 -2.05 1.48
C VAL A 33 8.22 -3.08 1.57
N PRO A 34 8.08 -4.25 0.93
CA PRO A 34 9.06 -5.29 1.05
C PRO A 34 10.26 -4.99 0.17
N ALA A 35 11.40 -5.60 0.48
CA ALA A 35 12.54 -5.59 -0.42
C ALA A 35 12.17 -6.14 -1.78
N TYR A 36 12.76 -5.57 -2.83
CA TYR A 36 12.53 -6.03 -4.20
C TYR A 36 12.92 -7.50 -4.41
N SER A 37 13.94 -7.95 -3.67
CA SER A 37 14.43 -9.33 -3.66
C SER A 37 13.57 -10.29 -2.85
N SER A 38 12.62 -9.80 -2.05
CA SER A 38 11.78 -10.62 -1.19
C SER A 38 10.83 -11.51 -2.00
N ASP A 39 10.44 -12.63 -1.40
CA ASP A 39 9.49 -13.55 -2.02
C ASP A 39 8.10 -12.93 -2.19
N ILE A 40 7.70 -12.01 -1.31
CA ILE A 40 6.41 -11.30 -1.41
C ILE A 40 6.40 -10.37 -2.60
N GLU A 41 7.45 -9.56 -2.81
CA GLU A 41 7.55 -8.71 -3.99
C GLU A 41 7.52 -9.56 -5.26
N LYS A 42 8.30 -10.65 -5.32
CA LYS A 42 8.32 -11.55 -6.49
C LYS A 42 6.94 -12.14 -6.78
N ARG A 43 6.22 -12.59 -5.74
CA ARG A 43 4.85 -13.11 -5.87
C ARG A 43 3.88 -12.04 -6.34
N TYR A 44 3.96 -10.84 -5.76
CA TYR A 44 3.14 -9.70 -6.17
C TYR A 44 3.38 -9.33 -7.64
N ARG A 45 4.64 -9.27 -8.08
CA ARG A 45 5.00 -9.00 -9.49
C ARG A 45 4.48 -10.06 -10.44
N LYS A 46 4.52 -11.33 -10.04
CA LYS A 46 3.92 -12.41 -10.82
C LYS A 46 2.40 -12.25 -10.93
N PHE A 47 1.75 -11.89 -9.82
CA PHE A 47 0.32 -11.60 -9.79
C PHE A 47 -0.04 -10.40 -10.67
N THR A 48 0.67 -9.27 -10.57
CA THR A 48 0.36 -8.07 -11.38
C THR A 48 0.60 -8.32 -12.86
N LYS A 49 1.65 -9.05 -13.25
CA LYS A 49 1.86 -9.46 -14.65
C LYS A 49 0.72 -10.31 -15.18
N TRP A 50 0.23 -11.26 -14.38
CA TRP A 50 -0.94 -12.05 -14.74
C TRP A 50 -2.21 -11.18 -14.81
N ALA A 51 -2.46 -10.32 -13.82
CA ALA A 51 -3.65 -9.47 -13.81
C ALA A 51 -3.69 -8.50 -15.00
N LEU A 52 -2.54 -7.92 -15.38
CA LEU A 52 -2.42 -7.07 -16.56
C LEU A 52 -2.68 -7.83 -17.87
N SER A 53 -2.32 -9.11 -17.96
CA SER A 53 -2.61 -9.91 -19.16
C SER A 53 -4.06 -10.38 -19.25
N HIS A 54 -4.87 -10.13 -18.22
CA HIS A 54 -6.30 -10.46 -18.15
C HIS A 54 -7.13 -9.19 -17.89
N GLU A 55 -6.62 -8.00 -18.24
CA GLU A 55 -7.28 -6.73 -17.90
C GLU A 55 -8.71 -6.62 -18.45
N ASP A 56 -8.97 -7.21 -19.62
CA ASP A 56 -10.30 -7.25 -20.25
C ASP A 56 -11.31 -8.10 -19.46
N GLU A 57 -10.84 -8.97 -18.55
CA GLU A 57 -11.69 -9.79 -17.67
C GLU A 57 -12.10 -9.05 -16.39
N PHE A 58 -11.48 -7.90 -16.12
CA PHE A 58 -11.63 -7.15 -14.87
C PHE A 58 -12.08 -5.72 -15.13
N GLU A 59 -13.40 -5.50 -15.27
CA GLU A 59 -13.95 -4.14 -15.44
C GLU A 59 -13.58 -3.23 -14.26
N ASP A 60 -13.05 -2.04 -14.58
CA ASP A 60 -12.70 -0.96 -13.63
C ASP A 60 -11.71 -1.34 -12.52
N MET A 61 -10.93 -2.41 -12.69
CA MET A 61 -9.82 -2.73 -11.78
C MET A 61 -8.61 -1.84 -11.99
N GLN A 62 -7.95 -1.53 -10.88
CA GLN A 62 -6.65 -0.88 -10.83
C GLN A 62 -5.74 -1.66 -9.90
N LEU A 63 -4.44 -1.67 -10.21
CA LEU A 63 -3.44 -2.33 -9.39
C LEU A 63 -2.70 -1.29 -8.53
N PRO A 64 -2.43 -1.59 -7.25
CA PRO A 64 -1.51 -0.80 -6.45
C PRO A 64 -0.13 -0.70 -7.10
N THR A 65 0.52 0.45 -6.95
CA THR A 65 1.87 0.70 -7.48
C THR A 65 2.92 -0.28 -6.92
N ALA A 66 2.70 -0.79 -5.71
CA ALA A 66 3.60 -1.69 -5.00
C ALA A 66 2.82 -2.58 -4.02
N PRO A 67 3.33 -3.76 -3.64
CA PRO A 67 2.85 -4.44 -2.44
C PRO A 67 3.27 -3.60 -1.23
N HIS A 68 2.30 -3.11 -0.48
CA HIS A 68 2.57 -2.20 0.64
C HIS A 68 1.51 -2.35 1.73
N VAL A 69 1.85 -1.94 2.96
CA VAL A 69 0.86 -1.64 3.99
C VAL A 69 0.88 -0.14 4.20
N THR A 70 -0.29 0.49 4.09
CA THR A 70 -0.41 1.93 4.37
C THR A 70 -0.44 2.15 5.87
N LEU A 71 0.54 2.88 6.39
CA LEU A 71 0.60 3.23 7.81
C LEU A 71 -0.27 4.45 8.10
N ALA A 72 -0.10 5.52 7.33
CA ALA A 72 -0.92 6.73 7.42
C ALA A 72 -1.06 7.41 6.04
N ARG A 73 -2.09 8.26 5.92
CA ARG A 73 -2.40 9.08 4.74
C ARG A 73 -2.62 10.51 5.21
N GLY A 74 -2.43 11.49 4.33
CA GLY A 74 -2.61 12.90 4.70
C GLY A 74 -1.43 13.47 5.49
N ILE A 75 -0.21 13.00 5.20
CA ILE A 75 1.00 13.51 5.88
C ILE A 75 1.23 14.96 5.50
N ASN A 76 1.35 15.81 6.51
CA ASN A 76 1.63 17.23 6.34
C ASN A 76 3.13 17.50 6.51
N LEU A 77 3.74 18.03 5.44
CA LEU A 77 5.16 18.36 5.44
C LEU A 77 5.35 19.82 5.87
N LYS A 78 6.11 20.03 6.93
CA LYS A 78 6.44 21.39 7.40
C LYS A 78 7.33 22.09 6.37
N PRO A 79 7.28 23.43 6.27
CA PRO A 79 8.18 24.19 5.40
C PRO A 79 9.65 23.83 5.65
N GLY A 80 10.37 23.43 4.59
CA GLY A 80 11.79 23.04 4.66
C GLY A 80 12.07 21.65 5.25
N GLN A 81 11.05 20.88 5.63
CA GLN A 81 11.23 19.51 6.12
C GLN A 81 11.58 18.57 4.95
N SER A 82 12.70 17.85 5.06
CA SER A 82 13.09 16.87 4.04
C SER A 82 12.33 15.56 4.21
N PHE A 83 12.07 14.84 3.11
CA PHE A 83 11.38 13.55 3.13
C PHE A 83 12.14 12.51 3.97
N VAL A 84 13.46 12.38 3.79
CA VAL A 84 14.32 11.55 4.67
C VAL A 84 14.10 11.88 6.15
N SER A 85 13.98 13.16 6.53
CA SER A 85 13.81 13.53 7.94
C SER A 85 12.47 13.06 8.52
N VAL A 86 11.39 13.08 7.73
CA VAL A 86 10.08 12.52 8.09
C VAL A 86 10.21 11.02 8.31
N LEU A 87 10.81 10.31 7.36
CA LEU A 87 10.98 8.86 7.43
C LEU A 87 11.83 8.45 8.64
N ARG A 88 12.96 9.13 8.87
CA ARG A 88 13.81 8.89 10.03
C ARG A 88 13.10 9.18 11.34
N HIS A 89 12.26 10.22 11.40
CA HIS A 89 11.45 10.51 12.57
C HIS A 89 10.53 9.34 12.91
N ILE A 90 9.76 8.83 11.93
CA ILE A 90 8.86 7.69 12.12
C ILE A 90 9.66 6.43 12.52
N ALA A 91 10.73 6.11 11.79
CA ALA A 91 11.56 4.93 12.09
C ALA A 91 12.20 5.00 13.48
N SER A 92 12.55 6.19 13.99
CA SER A 92 13.14 6.36 15.32
C SER A 92 12.19 6.00 16.47
N LYS A 93 10.88 5.94 16.21
CA LYS A 93 9.87 5.56 17.20
C LYS A 93 9.68 4.05 17.33
N LYS A 94 10.16 3.28 16.34
CA LYS A 94 10.09 1.81 16.37
C LYS A 94 11.13 1.28 17.35
N VAL A 95 10.67 0.63 18.40
CA VAL A 95 11.51 -0.07 19.38
C VAL A 95 11.40 -1.58 19.16
N SER A 96 10.25 -2.06 18.71
CA SER A 96 9.99 -3.46 18.48
C SER A 96 10.72 -4.00 17.23
N SER A 97 11.02 -5.30 17.24
CA SER A 97 11.55 -6.00 16.07
C SER A 97 10.53 -5.99 14.93
N MET A 98 11.01 -5.78 13.70
CA MET A 98 10.15 -5.84 12.53
C MET A 98 9.71 -7.28 12.25
N ASP A 99 8.42 -7.56 12.40
CA ASP A 99 7.77 -8.82 12.02
C ASP A 99 6.41 -8.46 11.42
N ILE A 100 6.22 -8.72 10.13
CA ILE A 100 4.91 -8.59 9.46
C ILE A 100 4.44 -9.99 9.10
N LYS A 101 3.26 -10.33 9.60
CA LYS A 101 2.61 -11.61 9.36
C LYS A 101 1.38 -11.41 8.50
N PHE A 102 1.27 -12.19 7.44
CA PHE A 102 0.08 -12.19 6.60
C PHE A 102 -0.95 -13.18 7.14
N GLY A 103 -2.20 -12.71 7.20
CA GLY A 103 -3.37 -13.52 7.45
C GLY A 103 -3.97 -14.04 6.15
N LYS A 104 -5.28 -13.91 6.00
CA LYS A 104 -6.03 -14.48 4.87
C LYS A 104 -6.10 -13.52 3.69
N LEU A 105 -6.33 -14.07 2.50
CA LEU A 105 -6.79 -13.31 1.35
C LEU A 105 -8.29 -13.04 1.52
N ALA A 106 -8.69 -11.79 1.37
CA ALA A 106 -10.04 -11.30 1.60
C ALA A 106 -10.52 -10.41 0.46
N VAL A 107 -11.85 -10.31 0.35
CA VAL A 107 -12.55 -9.46 -0.62
C VAL A 107 -13.46 -8.53 0.17
N GLY A 108 -13.29 -7.23 -0.04
CA GLY A 108 -14.11 -6.20 0.57
C GLY A 108 -15.04 -5.54 -0.43
N ASP A 109 -15.85 -4.63 0.09
CA ASP A 109 -16.86 -3.86 -0.62
C ASP A 109 -16.44 -2.40 -0.88
N THR A 110 -15.29 -1.97 -0.36
CA THR A 110 -14.74 -0.64 -0.60
C THR A 110 -13.66 -0.65 -1.69
N TYR A 111 -13.39 0.54 -2.25
CA TYR A 111 -12.46 0.70 -3.36
C TYR A 111 -11.05 0.14 -3.06
N TYR A 112 -10.52 0.46 -1.88
CA TYR A 112 -9.16 0.08 -1.47
C TYR A 112 -9.08 -1.34 -0.91
N GLU A 113 -10.21 -1.93 -0.55
CA GLU A 113 -10.28 -3.24 0.10
C GLU A 113 -10.89 -4.27 -0.86
N ARG A 114 -10.86 -4.04 -2.18
CA ARG A 114 -11.52 -4.95 -3.11
C ARG A 114 -10.93 -6.35 -3.07
N VAL A 115 -9.62 -6.48 -3.25
CA VAL A 115 -8.88 -7.72 -2.98
C VAL A 115 -7.64 -7.34 -2.19
N TYR A 116 -7.47 -7.93 -1.02
CA TYR A 116 -6.38 -7.61 -0.12
C TYR A 116 -5.94 -8.82 0.69
N VAL A 117 -4.70 -8.77 1.18
CA VAL A 117 -4.19 -9.68 2.19
C VAL A 117 -4.31 -9.00 3.54
N GLN A 118 -4.97 -9.66 4.49
CA GLN A 118 -4.99 -9.23 5.88
C GLN A 118 -3.57 -9.26 6.45
N VAL A 119 -3.21 -8.26 7.22
CA VAL A 119 -1.93 -8.23 7.94
C VAL A 119 -2.22 -8.28 9.43
N GLU A 120 -1.52 -9.14 10.17
CA GLU A 120 -1.69 -9.19 11.61
C GLU A 120 -1.10 -7.92 12.24
N ARG A 121 -1.80 -7.37 13.22
CA ARG A 121 -1.27 -6.27 14.03
C ARG A 121 -0.07 -6.76 14.83
N THR A 122 1.08 -6.13 14.63
CA THR A 122 2.29 -6.38 15.42
C THR A 122 2.70 -5.10 16.14
N PRO A 123 3.44 -5.20 17.27
CA PRO A 123 3.90 -4.02 18.01
C PRO A 123 4.66 -3.02 17.13
N ALA A 124 5.57 -3.49 16.27
CA ALA A 124 6.32 -2.63 15.36
C ALA A 124 5.43 -1.89 14.35
N LEU A 125 4.39 -2.56 13.79
CA LEU A 125 3.45 -1.89 12.89
C LEU A 125 2.62 -0.83 13.61
N ASN A 126 2.17 -1.12 14.84
CA ASN A 126 1.43 -0.15 15.65
C ASN A 126 2.29 1.07 15.99
N GLU A 127 3.54 0.85 16.42
CA GLU A 127 4.50 1.93 16.73
C GLU A 127 4.73 2.85 15.52
N LEU A 128 5.00 2.26 14.35
CA LEU A 128 5.21 3.00 13.11
C LEU A 128 3.94 3.72 12.65
N GLN A 129 2.78 3.08 12.76
CA GLN A 129 1.50 3.67 12.38
C GLN A 129 1.15 4.85 13.28
N THR A 130 1.28 4.72 14.60
CA THR A 130 1.07 5.82 15.54
C THR A 130 2.00 6.98 15.22
N ALA A 131 3.30 6.72 15.03
CA ALA A 131 4.27 7.75 14.67
C ALA A 131 3.98 8.43 13.33
N ALA A 132 3.43 7.69 12.35
CA ALA A 132 3.02 8.26 11.08
C ALA A 132 1.77 9.14 11.21
N TYR A 133 0.80 8.74 12.04
CA TYR A 133 -0.41 9.53 12.30
C TYR A 133 -0.15 10.81 13.11
N GLU A 134 0.91 10.88 13.92
CA GLU A 134 1.37 12.13 14.56
C GLU A 134 1.69 13.24 13.54
N LEU A 135 1.95 12.87 12.27
CA LEU A 135 2.28 13.78 11.18
C LEU A 135 1.14 13.96 10.17
N ALA A 136 -0.02 13.35 10.40
CA ALA A 136 -1.17 13.45 9.51
C ALA A 136 -2.12 14.57 9.95
N ASP A 137 -2.70 15.30 8.99
CA ASP A 137 -3.69 16.37 9.27
C ASP A 137 -5.01 15.83 9.79
N ASP A 138 -5.34 14.59 9.44
CA ASP A 138 -6.59 13.93 9.79
C ASP A 138 -6.27 12.64 10.55
N THR A 139 -6.46 12.69 11.88
CA THR A 139 -6.39 11.49 12.70
C THR A 139 -7.80 10.92 12.75
N PRO A 140 -8.11 9.77 12.12
CA PRO A 140 -9.45 9.22 12.19
C PRO A 140 -9.82 9.03 13.66
N ASP A 141 -10.93 9.67 14.08
CA ASP A 141 -11.31 10.08 15.44
C ASP A 141 -11.12 9.08 16.59
N ASN A 142 -10.80 7.80 16.35
CA ASN A 142 -10.31 6.84 17.35
C ASN A 142 -9.93 5.47 16.76
N LYS A 143 -9.50 5.38 15.49
CA LYS A 143 -9.29 4.07 14.84
C LYS A 143 -7.89 3.92 14.27
N ILE A 144 -7.06 3.17 15.00
CA ILE A 144 -5.96 2.41 14.40
C ILE A 144 -6.59 1.55 13.30
N VAL A 145 -6.33 1.90 12.05
CA VAL A 145 -6.85 1.21 10.86
C VAL A 145 -6.26 -0.20 10.85
N GLU A 146 -7.11 -1.21 10.59
CA GLU A 146 -6.62 -2.59 10.44
C GLU A 146 -5.57 -2.65 9.32
N PRO A 147 -4.35 -3.15 9.60
CA PRO A 147 -3.33 -3.22 8.58
C PRO A 147 -3.72 -4.26 7.52
N LEU A 148 -3.57 -3.87 6.27
CA LEU A 148 -3.81 -4.73 5.11
C LEU A 148 -2.84 -4.38 3.99
N MET A 149 -2.61 -5.35 3.11
CA MET A 149 -1.87 -5.17 1.87
C MET A 149 -2.83 -5.29 0.69
N PRO A 150 -3.18 -4.19 0.01
CA PRO A 150 -4.07 -4.26 -1.13
C PRO A 150 -3.38 -4.98 -2.29
N LEU A 151 -4.15 -5.76 -3.04
CA LEU A 151 -3.72 -6.41 -4.28
C LEU A 151 -4.43 -5.83 -5.49
N VAL A 152 -5.68 -5.44 -5.31
CA VAL A 152 -6.55 -4.87 -6.34
C VAL A 152 -7.38 -3.75 -5.73
N TYR A 153 -7.45 -2.64 -6.45
CA TYR A 153 -8.48 -1.62 -6.26
C TYR A 153 -9.55 -1.78 -7.32
N ALA A 154 -10.82 -1.62 -6.95
CA ALA A 154 -11.89 -1.56 -7.93
C ALA A 154 -13.09 -0.84 -7.33
N LYS A 155 -13.90 -0.20 -8.18
CA LYS A 155 -15.22 0.27 -7.73
C LYS A 155 -16.02 -0.93 -7.23
N SER A 156 -16.86 -0.70 -6.21
CA SER A 156 -17.75 -1.76 -5.73
C SER A 156 -18.56 -2.30 -6.88
N VAL A 157 -18.45 -3.62 -7.13
CA VAL A 157 -19.38 -4.28 -8.05
C VAL A 157 -20.73 -4.21 -7.37
N ASN A 158 -21.74 -3.66 -8.06
CA ASN A 158 -23.12 -3.61 -7.56
C ASN A 158 -23.49 -4.95 -6.92
N HIS A 159 -24.02 -4.92 -5.69
CA HIS A 159 -24.36 -6.10 -4.87
C HIS A 159 -25.22 -7.16 -5.58
N TYR A 160 -25.77 -6.84 -6.76
CA TYR A 160 -26.73 -7.65 -7.49
C TYR A 160 -26.13 -8.67 -8.48
N TYR A 161 -24.82 -8.65 -8.74
CA TYR A 161 -24.17 -9.64 -9.62
C TYR A 161 -23.50 -10.81 -8.89
N GLY A 162 -23.65 -10.90 -7.56
CA GLY A 162 -23.17 -12.04 -6.78
C GLY A 162 -24.06 -13.27 -6.96
N THR A 163 -23.87 -14.04 -8.03
CA THR A 163 -24.42 -15.43 -8.13
C THR A 163 -23.54 -16.45 -7.41
N SER A 164 -22.99 -16.05 -6.28
CA SER A 164 -22.29 -16.90 -5.33
C SER A 164 -22.02 -16.05 -4.11
N ASP A 165 -22.44 -16.52 -2.95
CA ASP A 165 -22.19 -15.90 -1.64
C ASP A 165 -20.79 -15.26 -1.54
N PRO A 166 -20.63 -14.16 -0.78
CA PRO A 166 -19.31 -13.62 -0.49
C PRO A 166 -18.42 -14.77 -0.01
N VAL A 167 -17.31 -15.01 -0.72
CA VAL A 167 -16.30 -15.97 -0.28
C VAL A 167 -15.72 -15.41 1.00
N GLU A 168 -16.21 -15.89 2.14
CA GLU A 168 -15.96 -15.32 3.49
C GLU A 168 -14.49 -15.31 3.89
N THR A 169 -13.60 -15.98 3.14
CA THR A 169 -12.15 -15.73 3.08
C THR A 169 -11.51 -16.84 2.25
N PHE A 170 -10.56 -16.50 1.37
CA PHE A 170 -9.68 -17.53 0.81
C PHE A 170 -8.68 -17.91 1.91
N SER A 171 -8.97 -19.03 2.59
CA SER A 171 -8.13 -19.58 3.63
C SER A 171 -6.98 -20.39 3.04
N SER A 172 -5.93 -19.72 2.58
CA SER A 172 -4.58 -20.31 2.50
C SER A 172 -3.53 -19.27 2.07
N ILE A 173 -3.11 -18.41 2.99
CA ILE A 173 -1.69 -18.02 3.00
C ILE A 173 -1.12 -18.64 4.26
N SER A 174 -0.69 -19.89 4.14
CA SER A 174 0.16 -20.54 5.12
C SER A 174 1.43 -19.70 5.32
N SER A 175 1.51 -19.03 6.49
CA SER A 175 2.73 -18.50 7.12
C SER A 175 3.77 -17.85 6.20
N VAL A 176 3.36 -16.98 5.27
CA VAL A 176 4.33 -16.11 4.60
C VAL A 176 4.70 -15.04 5.63
N LYS A 177 5.97 -14.97 5.99
CA LYS A 177 6.52 -13.87 6.77
C LYS A 177 7.13 -12.88 5.80
N TRP A 178 6.90 -11.61 6.04
CA TRP A 178 7.69 -10.57 5.42
C TRP A 178 9.04 -10.52 6.12
N GLU A 179 10.00 -11.22 5.53
CA GLU A 179 11.37 -11.24 6.01
C GLU A 179 12.06 -9.90 5.75
N ASN A 180 13.03 -9.56 6.60
CA ASN A 180 13.87 -8.37 6.39
C ASN A 180 14.67 -8.48 5.08
N PRO A 181 14.87 -7.38 4.34
CA PRO A 181 14.57 -6.00 4.74
C PRO A 181 13.16 -5.50 4.39
N SER A 182 12.65 -4.60 5.23
CA SER A 182 11.47 -3.77 4.97
C SER A 182 11.88 -2.32 4.79
N PHE A 183 11.18 -1.59 3.93
CA PHE A 183 11.47 -0.19 3.67
C PHE A 183 10.28 0.67 4.08
N LEU A 184 10.57 1.83 4.66
CA LEU A 184 9.60 2.89 4.86
C LEU A 184 9.69 3.86 3.67
N GLU A 185 8.57 4.10 3.00
CA GLU A 185 8.46 5.00 1.85
C GLU A 185 7.52 6.15 2.16
N LEU A 186 7.94 7.36 1.78
CA LEU A 186 7.03 8.51 1.67
C LEU A 186 6.58 8.57 0.21
N VAL A 187 5.28 8.54 0.00
CA VAL A 187 4.69 8.40 -1.32
C VAL A 187 3.67 9.52 -1.56
N GLN A 188 3.79 10.21 -2.69
CA GLN A 188 2.73 11.06 -3.21
C GLN A 188 1.71 10.20 -3.95
N VAL A 189 0.50 10.11 -3.42
CA VAL A 189 -0.60 9.36 -4.03
C VAL A 189 -1.53 10.34 -4.74
N ASN A 190 -1.76 10.11 -6.02
CA ASN A 190 -2.75 10.87 -6.78
C ASN A 190 -4.17 10.53 -6.29
N LYS A 191 -4.98 11.51 -5.93
CA LYS A 191 -6.34 11.33 -5.39
C LYS A 191 -7.33 10.74 -6.40
N THR A 192 -7.05 10.85 -7.69
CA THR A 192 -7.91 10.38 -8.79
C THR A 192 -7.49 9.02 -9.30
N THR A 193 -6.18 8.80 -9.51
CA THR A 193 -5.67 7.55 -10.09
C THR A 193 -5.16 6.56 -9.04
N HIS A 194 -5.02 7.00 -7.79
CA HIS A 194 -4.48 6.21 -6.67
C HIS A 194 -3.10 5.59 -6.93
N GLN A 195 -2.39 6.11 -7.93
CA GLN A 195 -1.01 5.74 -8.23
C GLN A 195 -0.07 6.55 -7.34
N GLY A 196 0.93 5.84 -6.80
CA GLY A 196 1.95 6.40 -5.92
C GLY A 196 3.22 6.80 -6.67
N ILE A 197 3.82 7.91 -6.26
CA ILE A 197 5.16 8.35 -6.68
C ILE A 197 6.04 8.35 -5.44
N ILE A 198 7.11 7.56 -5.46
CA ILE A 198 8.01 7.40 -4.32
C ILE A 198 8.88 8.65 -4.18
N CYS A 199 8.62 9.46 -3.16
CA CYS A 199 9.42 10.66 -2.89
C CYS A 199 10.77 10.29 -2.29
N ASP A 200 10.77 9.35 -1.35
CA ASP A 200 11.95 8.93 -0.61
C ASP A 200 11.74 7.57 0.07
N ARG A 201 12.85 6.93 0.47
CA ARG A 201 12.87 5.58 1.06
C ARG A 201 14.00 5.44 2.07
N ILE A 202 13.72 4.80 3.20
CA ILE A 202 14.74 4.30 4.14
C ILE A 202 14.54 2.82 4.45
N GLU A 203 15.62 2.11 4.72
CA GLU A 203 15.57 0.73 5.22
C GLU A 203 15.24 0.73 6.72
N LEU A 204 14.35 -0.17 7.14
CA LEU A 204 14.05 -0.42 8.55
C LEU A 204 14.93 -1.56 9.05
N SER A 205 15.62 -1.30 10.17
CA SER A 205 16.42 -2.29 10.91
C SER A 205 15.70 -2.80 12.16
#